data_AF-G4TUV1-F1
#
_entry.id   AF-G4TUV1-F1
#
_cell.length_a   1.000
_cell.length_b   1.000
_cell.length_c   1.000
_cell.angle_alpha   90.00
_cell.angle_beta   90.00
_cell.angle_gamma   90.00
#
_symmetry.space_group_name_H-M   'P 1'
#
loop_
_entity.id
_entity.type
_entity.pdbx_description
1 polymer ?
#
loop_
_entity_poly.entity_id
_entity_poly.type
_entity_poly.pdbx_seq_one_letter_code
_entity_poly.pdbx_strand_id
1 'polypeptide(L)'
;MATKPKRRFSSLLTIFLLAIGSLWTLLQMTKAPEPLWKPDDFSFLADHCKSTPPITREEYLGRQAALTKVLYDLGAAAYVAEPGANALYFANVSSAKWKASERPFLIVIAPKVLRHNNIEEIVPSLTVVTPRFELTRAKMLNIPSSDIQFVTWEEDENPYQVVLSVITSGTSKPTIFVDEASRYFIADGIQQAAQHAFVKISSAQVRALRERKSPAELAIMRCANEVTLLALREVRYRLKLGIRESEAKGMILAAMDEAGLNDLSALVLFGKNAALPHGSGNDRQLGKEDLALFDLMGTLHGYYSDVTRTVALPESRIPSKHLEVWYTVQKAQAAAAKYAQEGVKARDVDAQARSLIDKYGYRGHFTHRLGHGIGIQGHESPYLVGGSDVLLKKGNAFSNEPGIYIEGEVGVRLEDCFYVNDGGNATFLTARVGGPSVSPWIP
;
A
#
# COMPACT_ATOMS: atom_id res chain seq x y z
N MET A 1 -59.96 -39.73 60.99
CA MET A 1 -59.35 -38.39 61.00
C MET A 1 -58.03 -38.46 60.25
N ALA A 2 -57.99 -38.01 58.99
CA ALA A 2 -56.83 -38.09 58.13
C ALA A 2 -56.70 -36.80 57.31
N THR A 3 -55.52 -36.20 57.37
CA THR A 3 -55.10 -34.95 56.76
C THR A 3 -54.82 -35.10 55.26
N LYS A 4 -55.29 -34.15 54.43
CA LYS A 4 -54.80 -33.91 53.06
C LYS A 4 -54.71 -32.39 52.79
N PRO A 5 -53.64 -31.89 52.13
CA PRO A 5 -53.44 -30.46 51.89
C PRO A 5 -54.01 -30.01 50.53
N LYS A 6 -54.50 -28.75 50.48
CA LYS A 6 -54.97 -28.06 49.27
C LYS A 6 -53.78 -27.45 48.51
N ARG A 7 -53.68 -27.73 47.21
CA ARG A 7 -52.80 -27.03 46.24
C ARG A 7 -53.41 -25.66 45.88
N ARG A 8 -52.59 -24.60 45.89
CA ARG A 8 -52.88 -23.31 45.22
C ARG A 8 -52.10 -23.26 43.91
N PHE A 9 -52.79 -23.06 42.81
CA PHE A 9 -52.25 -22.72 41.49
C PHE A 9 -52.91 -21.41 41.05
N SER A 10 -52.08 -20.47 40.58
CA SER A 10 -52.36 -19.32 39.71
C SER A 10 -51.90 -17.97 40.29
N SER A 11 -50.76 -17.47 39.78
CA SER A 11 -50.35 -16.05 39.77
C SER A 11 -48.95 -15.83 39.15
N LEU A 12 -48.51 -16.69 38.22
CA LEU A 12 -47.18 -16.57 37.58
C LEU A 12 -47.21 -16.28 36.08
N LEU A 13 -48.38 -16.09 35.46
CA LEU A 13 -48.50 -15.88 34.01
C LEU A 13 -48.72 -14.41 33.58
N THR A 14 -48.73 -13.45 34.49
CA THR A 14 -49.01 -12.04 34.17
C THR A 14 -47.77 -11.13 34.26
N ILE A 15 -46.64 -11.62 34.78
CA ILE A 15 -45.40 -10.82 34.93
C ILE A 15 -44.46 -10.98 33.71
N PHE A 16 -44.64 -12.01 32.88
CA PHE A 16 -43.71 -12.30 31.78
C PHE A 16 -43.96 -11.46 30.50
N LEU A 17 -45.14 -10.85 30.33
CA LEU A 17 -45.48 -10.06 29.14
C LEU A 17 -45.10 -8.58 29.23
N LEU A 18 -44.91 -8.02 30.44
CA LEU A 18 -44.46 -6.63 30.63
C LEU A 18 -42.94 -6.46 30.56
N ALA A 19 -42.17 -7.53 30.79
CA ALA A 19 -40.71 -7.51 30.73
C ALA A 19 -40.17 -7.57 29.28
N ILE A 20 -40.91 -8.17 28.34
CA ILE A 20 -40.47 -8.29 26.94
C ILE A 20 -40.73 -6.98 26.16
N GLY A 21 -41.82 -6.27 26.47
CA GLY A 21 -42.12 -4.97 25.85
C GLY A 21 -41.18 -3.83 26.30
N SER A 22 -40.67 -3.89 27.52
CA SER A 22 -39.72 -2.90 28.07
C SER A 22 -38.27 -3.16 27.63
N LEU A 23 -37.91 -4.40 27.32
CA LEU A 23 -36.58 -4.72 26.75
C LEU A 23 -36.49 -4.37 25.26
N TRP A 24 -37.59 -4.49 24.50
CA TRP A 24 -37.63 -4.09 23.09
C TRP A 24 -37.59 -2.56 22.90
N THR A 25 -38.17 -1.80 23.83
CA THR A 25 -38.11 -0.32 23.81
C THR A 25 -36.76 0.21 24.29
N LEU A 26 -36.07 -0.46 25.23
CA LEU A 26 -34.69 -0.10 25.60
C LEU A 26 -33.65 -0.46 24.52
N LEU A 27 -33.85 -1.56 23.76
CA LEU A 27 -32.93 -1.93 22.68
C LEU A 27 -33.01 -0.98 21.47
N GLN A 28 -34.13 -0.28 21.26
CA GLN A 28 -34.23 0.74 20.21
C GLN A 28 -33.58 2.08 20.59
N MET A 29 -33.23 2.31 21.87
CA MET A 29 -32.58 3.54 22.34
C MET A 29 -31.05 3.45 22.42
N THR A 30 -30.44 2.39 21.88
CA THR A 30 -28.97 2.24 21.79
C THR A 30 -28.44 2.25 20.36
N LYS A 31 -29.29 2.49 19.35
CA LYS A 31 -28.77 2.95 18.06
C LYS A 31 -28.18 4.34 18.27
N ALA A 32 -26.87 4.47 18.10
CA ALA A 32 -26.23 5.76 17.90
C ALA A 32 -27.08 6.57 16.91
N PRO A 33 -27.31 7.86 17.14
CA PRO A 33 -28.07 8.67 16.19
C PRO A 33 -27.45 8.47 14.81
N GLU A 34 -28.25 8.00 13.85
CA GLU A 34 -27.83 8.01 12.46
C GLU A 34 -27.42 9.45 12.15
N PRO A 35 -26.24 9.67 11.56
CA PRO A 35 -25.79 11.03 11.29
C PRO A 35 -26.87 11.74 10.47
N LEU A 36 -27.26 12.95 10.92
CA LEU A 36 -28.18 13.87 10.22
C LEU A 36 -27.55 14.45 8.94
N TRP A 37 -26.76 13.64 8.24
CA TRP A 37 -26.04 13.96 7.02
C TRP A 37 -26.63 13.09 5.90
N LYS A 38 -27.18 13.70 4.84
CA LYS A 38 -27.45 12.97 3.60
C LYS A 38 -26.10 12.48 3.07
N PRO A 39 -25.85 11.17 2.86
CA PRO A 39 -24.57 10.71 2.31
C PRO A 39 -24.23 11.58 1.10
N ASP A 40 -23.05 12.18 1.11
CA ASP A 40 -22.60 12.91 -0.05
C ASP A 40 -22.52 11.92 -1.20
N ASP A 41 -23.15 12.26 -2.32
CA ASP A 41 -23.04 11.45 -3.53
C ASP A 41 -21.66 11.70 -4.15
N PHE A 42 -20.79 10.68 -4.12
CA PHE A 42 -19.50 10.64 -4.80
C PHE A 42 -19.49 9.62 -5.95
N SER A 43 -20.66 9.09 -6.35
CA SER A 43 -20.76 7.97 -7.30
C SER A 43 -20.17 8.26 -8.67
N PHE A 44 -20.11 9.54 -9.06
CA PHE A 44 -19.45 9.99 -10.29
C PHE A 44 -17.94 9.73 -10.31
N LEU A 45 -17.28 9.54 -9.16
CA LEU A 45 -15.86 9.19 -9.08
C LEU A 45 -15.59 7.77 -9.58
N ALA A 46 -16.57 6.86 -9.47
CA ALA A 46 -16.44 5.45 -9.86
C ALA A 46 -16.12 5.28 -11.36
N ASP A 47 -16.58 6.21 -12.21
CA ASP A 47 -16.38 6.12 -13.65
C ASP A 47 -14.93 6.46 -14.08
N HIS A 48 -14.15 7.15 -13.24
CA HIS A 48 -12.79 7.59 -13.59
C HIS A 48 -11.86 6.41 -13.90
N CYS A 49 -11.91 5.36 -13.07
CA CYS A 49 -11.05 4.17 -13.21
C CYS A 49 -11.67 2.96 -13.90
N LYS A 50 -12.93 3.07 -14.34
CA LYS A 50 -13.70 1.97 -14.93
C LYS A 50 -13.04 1.33 -16.16
N SER A 51 -12.28 2.10 -16.94
CA SER A 51 -11.59 1.62 -18.14
C SER A 51 -10.17 1.10 -17.88
N THR A 52 -9.69 1.13 -16.63
CA THR A 52 -8.35 0.66 -16.26
C THR A 52 -8.40 -0.82 -15.86
N PRO A 53 -7.93 -1.74 -16.73
CA PRO A 53 -7.96 -3.17 -16.41
C PRO A 53 -6.91 -3.55 -15.36
N PRO A 54 -7.09 -4.69 -14.66
CA PRO A 54 -6.02 -5.28 -13.88
C PRO A 54 -4.88 -5.79 -14.79
N ILE A 55 -3.74 -6.11 -14.18
CA ILE A 55 -2.61 -6.74 -14.88
C ILE A 55 -3.06 -8.03 -15.57
N THR A 56 -2.71 -8.18 -16.85
CA THR A 56 -3.14 -9.31 -17.69
C THR A 56 -2.34 -10.57 -17.39
N ARG A 57 -2.88 -11.72 -17.79
CA ARG A 57 -2.18 -13.01 -17.68
C ARG A 57 -0.82 -12.98 -18.39
N GLU A 58 -0.77 -12.38 -19.57
CA GLU A 58 0.44 -12.29 -20.40
C GLU A 58 1.54 -11.51 -19.69
N GLU A 59 1.19 -10.42 -19.00
CA GLU A 59 2.16 -9.64 -18.23
C GLU A 59 2.68 -10.42 -17.02
N TYR A 60 1.84 -11.18 -16.32
CA TYR A 60 2.31 -12.09 -15.26
C TYR A 60 3.30 -13.14 -15.79
N LEU A 61 3.02 -13.76 -16.94
CA LEU A 61 3.95 -14.70 -17.56
C LEU A 61 5.28 -14.02 -17.93
N GLY A 62 5.23 -12.79 -18.44
CA GLY A 62 6.42 -11.98 -18.72
C GLY A 62 7.25 -11.68 -17.47
N ARG A 63 6.61 -11.36 -16.34
CA ARG A 63 7.27 -11.14 -15.05
C ARG A 63 7.94 -12.41 -14.53
N GLN A 64 7.26 -13.55 -14.63
CA GLN A 64 7.81 -14.85 -14.25
C GLN A 64 9.02 -15.22 -15.10
N ALA A 65 8.95 -15.01 -16.42
CA ALA A 65 10.08 -15.22 -17.32
C ALA A 65 11.27 -14.29 -16.98
N ALA A 66 11.01 -13.02 -16.69
CA ALA A 66 12.03 -12.06 -16.29
C ALA A 66 12.72 -12.44 -14.97
N LEU A 67 11.95 -12.84 -13.95
CA LEU A 67 12.49 -13.35 -12.69
C LEU A 67 13.35 -14.58 -12.92
N THR A 68 12.85 -15.53 -13.70
CA THR A 68 13.54 -16.78 -14.04
C THR A 68 14.87 -16.52 -14.75
N LYS A 69 14.90 -15.57 -15.69
CA LYS A 69 16.13 -15.14 -16.35
C LYS A 69 17.14 -14.55 -15.37
N VAL A 70 16.69 -13.68 -14.45
CA VAL A 70 17.53 -13.11 -13.40
C VAL A 70 18.08 -14.20 -12.47
N LEU A 71 17.26 -15.17 -12.08
CA LEU A 71 17.71 -16.29 -11.25
C LEU A 71 18.77 -17.13 -11.96
N TYR A 72 18.55 -17.46 -13.23
CA TYR A 72 19.50 -18.20 -14.04
C TYR A 72 20.84 -17.46 -14.17
N ASP A 73 20.82 -16.15 -14.47
CA ASP A 73 22.03 -15.33 -14.60
C ASP A 73 22.82 -15.21 -13.29
N LEU A 74 22.14 -15.31 -12.15
CA LEU A 74 22.75 -15.32 -10.83
C LEU A 74 23.20 -16.73 -10.37
N GLY A 75 22.93 -17.77 -11.16
CA GLY A 75 23.16 -19.16 -10.75
C GLY A 75 22.31 -19.59 -9.55
N ALA A 76 21.14 -18.95 -9.35
CA ALA A 76 20.20 -19.29 -8.29
C ALA A 76 19.24 -20.38 -8.73
N ALA A 77 18.98 -21.33 -7.83
CA ALA A 77 18.11 -22.48 -8.09
C ALA A 77 16.62 -22.15 -7.93
N ALA A 78 16.28 -21.18 -7.08
CA ALA A 78 14.89 -20.76 -6.88
C ALA A 78 14.77 -19.38 -6.24
N TYR A 79 13.58 -18.82 -6.40
CA TYR A 79 13.02 -17.75 -5.61
C TYR A 79 11.82 -18.29 -4.81
N VAL A 80 11.78 -18.04 -3.51
CA VAL A 80 10.72 -18.49 -2.61
C VAL A 80 10.06 -17.29 -1.95
N ALA A 81 8.74 -17.20 -2.02
CA ALA A 81 7.97 -16.12 -1.41
C ALA A 81 6.76 -16.62 -0.64
N GLU A 82 6.40 -15.90 0.42
CA GLU A 82 5.10 -16.01 1.07
C GLU A 82 4.07 -15.10 0.39
N PRO A 83 2.75 -15.31 0.62
CA PRO A 83 1.71 -14.37 0.19
C PRO A 83 2.00 -12.95 0.66
N GLY A 84 2.15 -12.03 -0.29
CA GLY A 84 2.65 -10.68 -0.04
C GLY A 84 2.86 -9.92 -1.35
N ALA A 85 3.60 -8.82 -1.30
CA ALA A 85 3.77 -7.94 -2.46
C ALA A 85 4.49 -8.61 -3.64
N ASN A 86 5.55 -9.38 -3.38
CA ASN A 86 6.27 -10.09 -4.44
C ASN A 86 5.46 -11.26 -5.00
N ALA A 87 4.78 -12.03 -4.14
CA ALA A 87 3.87 -13.08 -4.61
C ALA A 87 2.66 -12.51 -5.37
N LEU A 88 2.16 -11.32 -5.01
CA LEU A 88 1.15 -10.61 -5.79
C LEU A 88 1.72 -10.22 -7.16
N TYR A 89 2.93 -9.66 -7.22
CA TYR A 89 3.57 -9.23 -8.46
C TYR A 89 3.83 -10.37 -9.45
N PHE A 90 4.34 -11.52 -8.98
CA PHE A 90 4.73 -12.64 -9.84
C PHE A 90 3.63 -13.70 -10.02
N ALA A 91 2.75 -13.87 -9.05
CA ALA A 91 1.81 -15.01 -8.99
C ALA A 91 0.37 -14.62 -8.65
N ASN A 92 0.04 -13.32 -8.54
CA ASN A 92 -1.30 -12.84 -8.17
C ASN A 92 -1.80 -13.34 -6.78
N VAL A 93 -0.89 -13.62 -5.86
CA VAL A 93 -1.19 -14.09 -4.49
C VAL A 93 -0.82 -13.02 -3.46
N SER A 94 -1.83 -12.39 -2.87
CA SER A 94 -1.67 -11.39 -1.80
C SER A 94 -1.98 -11.95 -0.41
N SER A 95 -1.54 -11.25 0.63
CA SER A 95 -1.86 -11.60 2.03
C SER A 95 -3.36 -11.49 2.36
N ALA A 96 -4.14 -10.74 1.55
CA ALA A 96 -5.59 -10.69 1.66
C ALA A 96 -6.26 -11.98 1.15
N LYS A 97 -5.74 -12.57 0.07
CA LYS A 97 -6.22 -13.87 -0.46
C LYS A 97 -5.74 -15.05 0.38
N TRP A 98 -4.55 -14.94 0.98
CA TRP A 98 -3.99 -15.96 1.86
C TRP A 98 -3.27 -15.32 3.05
N LYS A 99 -3.93 -15.35 4.21
CA LYS A 99 -3.33 -14.85 5.45
C LYS A 99 -2.21 -15.78 5.90
N ALA A 100 -1.06 -15.20 6.23
CA ALA A 100 0.05 -15.93 6.82
C ALA A 100 -0.35 -16.51 8.19
N SER A 101 0.07 -17.74 8.46
CA SER A 101 -0.04 -18.43 9.75
C SER A 101 1.27 -19.12 10.08
N GLU A 102 1.40 -19.80 11.21
CA GLU A 102 2.58 -20.62 11.53
C GLU A 102 2.91 -21.69 10.47
N ARG A 103 1.96 -22.03 9.59
CA ARG A 103 2.11 -23.03 8.53
C ARG A 103 2.69 -22.41 7.25
N PRO A 104 3.80 -22.93 6.71
CA PRO A 104 4.32 -22.49 5.43
C PRO A 104 3.34 -22.72 4.26
N PHE A 105 2.98 -21.62 3.61
CA PHE A 105 2.40 -21.59 2.27
C PHE A 105 3.34 -20.79 1.38
N LEU A 106 3.97 -21.45 0.41
CA LEU A 106 5.11 -20.89 -0.31
C LEU A 106 4.90 -20.96 -1.81
N ILE A 107 5.21 -19.87 -2.49
CA ILE A 107 5.34 -19.80 -3.94
C ILE A 107 6.82 -19.97 -4.27
N VAL A 108 7.15 -21.02 -5.03
CA VAL A 108 8.50 -21.31 -5.51
C VAL A 108 8.55 -21.08 -7.01
N ILE A 109 9.44 -20.20 -7.46
CA ILE A 109 9.73 -19.94 -8.87
C ILE A 109 11.17 -20.35 -9.15
N ALA A 110 11.37 -21.29 -10.08
CA ALA A 110 12.68 -21.81 -10.42
C ALA A 110 12.95 -21.76 -11.93
N PRO A 111 14.21 -21.54 -12.37
CA PRO A 111 14.62 -21.69 -13.76
C PRO A 111 14.63 -23.16 -14.19
N LYS A 112 13.86 -23.46 -15.24
CA LYS A 112 13.92 -24.75 -15.95
C LYS A 112 14.56 -24.53 -17.31
N VAL A 113 15.67 -25.22 -17.55
CA VAL A 113 16.37 -25.20 -18.84
C VAL A 113 15.81 -26.31 -19.72
N LEU A 114 15.16 -25.94 -20.82
CA LEU A 114 14.74 -26.84 -21.88
C LEU A 114 15.81 -26.84 -22.98
N ARG A 115 16.21 -28.02 -23.45
CA ARG A 115 17.18 -28.18 -24.52
C ARG A 115 16.50 -28.84 -25.72
N HIS A 116 16.34 -28.08 -26.79
CA HIS A 116 15.80 -28.56 -28.05
C HIS A 116 16.70 -28.10 -29.20
N ASN A 117 17.17 -29.03 -30.04
CA ASN A 117 17.98 -28.74 -31.23
C ASN A 117 19.18 -27.79 -30.98
N ASN A 118 19.93 -27.99 -29.90
CA ASN A 118 21.05 -27.14 -29.45
C ASN A 118 20.67 -25.69 -29.07
N ILE A 119 19.38 -25.39 -28.89
CA ILE A 119 18.89 -24.15 -28.33
C ILE A 119 18.54 -24.40 -26.85
N GLU A 120 19.10 -23.57 -25.97
CA GLU A 120 18.71 -23.53 -24.56
C GLU A 120 17.61 -22.49 -24.37
N GLU A 121 16.46 -22.92 -23.89
CA GLU A 121 15.34 -22.07 -23.51
C GLU A 121 15.18 -22.10 -21.98
N ILE A 122 15.06 -20.94 -21.36
CA ILE A 122 14.88 -20.80 -19.91
C ILE A 122 13.42 -20.43 -19.66
N VAL A 123 12.67 -21.36 -19.06
CA VAL A 123 11.25 -21.18 -18.76
C VAL A 123 11.01 -21.19 -17.25
N PRO A 124 10.00 -20.44 -16.76
CA PRO A 124 9.63 -20.48 -15.35
C PRO A 124 9.02 -21.85 -14.99
N SER A 125 9.41 -22.39 -13.84
CA SER A 125 8.69 -23.46 -13.15
C SER A 125 8.09 -22.90 -11.88
N LEU A 126 6.75 -22.89 -11.80
CA LEU A 126 6.00 -22.35 -10.67
C LEU A 126 5.42 -23.49 -9.83
N THR A 127 5.76 -23.52 -8.55
CA THR A 127 5.25 -24.52 -7.60
C THR A 127 4.65 -23.83 -6.38
N VAL A 128 3.47 -24.27 -5.97
CA VAL A 128 2.85 -23.91 -4.69
C VAL A 128 3.10 -25.03 -3.71
N VAL A 129 3.80 -24.73 -2.60
CA VAL A 129 3.98 -25.65 -1.47
C VAL A 129 2.96 -25.28 -0.39
N THR A 130 2.05 -26.19 -0.06
CA THR A 130 0.89 -25.92 0.81
C THR A 130 0.62 -27.08 1.78
N PRO A 131 0.03 -26.86 2.97
CA PRO A 131 -0.44 -27.97 3.80
C PRO A 131 -1.39 -28.87 3.01
N ARG A 132 -1.32 -30.19 3.20
CA ARG A 132 -2.16 -31.15 2.48
C ARG A 132 -3.65 -30.84 2.63
N PHE A 133 -4.11 -30.51 3.84
CA PHE A 133 -5.52 -30.21 4.10
C PHE A 133 -6.01 -28.91 3.45
N GLU A 134 -5.09 -28.03 3.02
CA GLU A 134 -5.37 -26.74 2.37
C GLU A 134 -5.28 -26.81 0.83
N LEU A 135 -4.94 -27.97 0.25
CA LEU A 135 -4.71 -28.13 -1.20
C LEU A 135 -5.89 -27.62 -2.06
N THR A 136 -7.12 -27.92 -1.65
CA THR A 136 -8.32 -27.48 -2.38
C THR A 136 -8.42 -25.96 -2.41
N ARG A 137 -8.18 -25.29 -1.27
CA ARG A 137 -8.20 -23.83 -1.19
C ARG A 137 -7.03 -23.21 -1.97
N ALA A 138 -5.86 -23.84 -1.94
CA ALA A 138 -4.70 -23.41 -2.72
C ALA A 138 -4.99 -23.42 -4.24
N LYS A 139 -5.64 -24.48 -4.74
CA LYS A 139 -6.03 -24.59 -6.16
C LYS A 139 -7.10 -23.59 -6.62
N MET A 140 -7.82 -22.97 -5.69
CA MET A 140 -8.80 -21.90 -5.99
C MET A 140 -8.13 -20.53 -6.20
N LEU A 141 -6.84 -20.38 -5.89
CA LEU A 141 -6.12 -19.15 -6.18
C LEU A 141 -5.95 -18.99 -7.70
N ASN A 142 -6.35 -17.83 -8.21
CA ASN A 142 -6.17 -17.47 -9.61
C ASN A 142 -4.70 -17.07 -9.88
N ILE A 143 -3.82 -18.06 -9.91
CA ILE A 143 -2.39 -17.91 -10.18
C ILE A 143 -2.14 -18.03 -11.68
N PRO A 144 -1.74 -16.96 -12.38
CA PRO A 144 -1.40 -17.02 -13.80
C PRO A 144 -0.16 -17.89 -13.98
N SER A 145 -0.26 -18.95 -14.77
CA SER A 145 0.87 -19.81 -15.11
C SER A 145 0.63 -20.54 -16.42
N SER A 146 1.72 -20.92 -17.11
CA SER A 146 1.70 -21.88 -18.21
C SER A 146 1.65 -23.32 -17.71
N ASP A 147 2.26 -23.60 -16.55
CA ASP A 147 2.31 -24.90 -15.89
C ASP A 147 2.60 -24.66 -14.40
N ILE A 148 1.60 -24.91 -13.54
CA ILE A 148 1.71 -24.73 -12.09
C ILE A 148 1.58 -26.07 -11.40
N GLN A 149 2.49 -26.36 -10.49
CA GLN A 149 2.47 -27.57 -9.67
C GLN A 149 2.02 -27.22 -8.26
N PHE A 150 1.23 -28.11 -7.66
CA PHE A 150 0.84 -28.02 -6.25
C PHE A 150 1.43 -29.21 -5.51
N VAL A 151 2.36 -28.92 -4.60
CA VAL A 151 3.04 -29.92 -3.79
C VAL A 151 2.65 -29.71 -2.34
N THR A 152 2.36 -30.81 -1.64
CA THR A 152 1.82 -30.74 -0.29
C THR A 152 2.77 -31.33 0.72
N TRP A 153 2.68 -30.84 1.95
CA TRP A 153 3.28 -31.46 3.14
C TRP A 153 2.18 -31.85 4.15
N GLU A 154 2.36 -32.97 4.85
CA GLU A 154 1.48 -33.41 5.95
C GLU A 154 1.85 -32.69 7.26
N GLU A 155 0.93 -32.57 8.22
CA GLU A 155 1.13 -31.78 9.47
C GLU A 155 2.32 -32.25 10.34
N ASP A 156 2.77 -33.50 10.17
CA ASP A 156 3.91 -34.10 10.87
C ASP A 156 5.20 -34.17 10.02
N GLU A 157 5.18 -33.66 8.79
CA GLU A 157 6.35 -33.55 7.92
C GLU A 157 7.09 -32.22 8.10
N ASN A 158 8.36 -32.19 7.69
CA ASN A 158 9.11 -30.94 7.58
C ASN A 158 8.78 -30.24 6.24
N PRO A 159 8.03 -29.13 6.24
CA PRO A 159 7.64 -28.43 4.99
C PRO A 159 8.84 -27.95 4.18
N TYR A 160 9.98 -27.66 4.82
CA TYR A 160 11.17 -27.16 4.15
C TYR A 160 11.90 -28.26 3.38
N GLN A 161 11.81 -29.52 3.81
CA GLN A 161 12.29 -30.66 3.00
C GLN A 161 11.44 -30.82 1.73
N VAL A 162 10.13 -30.56 1.82
CA VAL A 162 9.23 -30.55 0.66
C VAL A 162 9.54 -29.38 -0.29
N VAL A 163 9.92 -28.20 0.23
CA VAL A 163 10.43 -27.11 -0.62
C VAL A 163 11.67 -27.53 -1.40
N LEU A 164 12.59 -28.27 -0.78
CA LEU A 164 13.82 -28.71 -1.47
C LEU A 164 13.57 -29.79 -2.50
N SER A 165 12.56 -30.64 -2.31
CA SER A 165 12.23 -31.69 -3.29
C SER A 165 11.74 -31.14 -4.62
N VAL A 166 11.24 -29.89 -4.65
CA VAL A 166 10.76 -29.22 -5.87
C VAL A 166 11.80 -28.30 -6.52
N ILE A 167 12.92 -28.07 -5.84
CA ILE A 167 14.03 -27.26 -6.37
C ILE A 167 15.04 -28.19 -7.03
N THR A 168 15.23 -28.03 -8.33
CA THR A 168 16.28 -28.75 -9.08
C THR A 168 17.48 -27.83 -9.28
N SER A 169 18.69 -28.34 -9.00
CA SER A 169 19.93 -27.61 -9.21
C SER A 169 20.94 -28.50 -9.92
N GLY A 170 21.55 -27.99 -10.99
CA GLY A 170 22.73 -28.62 -11.61
C GLY A 170 24.04 -28.35 -10.87
N THR A 171 24.00 -27.55 -9.79
CA THR A 171 25.16 -27.17 -8.99
C THR A 171 25.15 -27.88 -7.63
N SER A 172 26.35 -28.17 -7.11
CA SER A 172 26.52 -28.79 -5.79
C SER A 172 26.23 -27.86 -4.62
N LYS A 173 26.19 -26.54 -4.84
CA LYS A 173 25.95 -25.52 -3.82
C LYS A 173 25.06 -24.36 -4.32
N PRO A 174 23.77 -24.62 -4.60
CA PRO A 174 22.89 -23.61 -5.19
C PRO A 174 22.61 -22.44 -4.24
N THR A 175 22.26 -21.29 -4.82
CA THR A 175 21.63 -20.19 -4.07
C THR A 175 20.12 -20.30 -4.16
N ILE A 176 19.42 -20.19 -3.04
CA ILE A 176 17.96 -20.03 -2.95
C ILE A 176 17.70 -18.62 -2.44
N PHE A 177 17.01 -17.81 -3.24
CA PHE A 177 16.56 -16.50 -2.79
C PHE A 177 15.22 -16.63 -2.07
N VAL A 178 15.13 -16.01 -0.90
CA VAL A 178 13.89 -15.89 -0.13
C VAL A 178 13.45 -14.43 -0.18
N ASP A 179 12.16 -14.22 -0.38
CA ASP A 179 11.54 -12.90 -0.38
C ASP A 179 11.91 -12.11 0.88
N GLU A 180 12.22 -10.83 0.72
CA GLU A 180 12.64 -9.94 1.82
C GLU A 180 11.50 -9.66 2.81
N ALA A 181 10.25 -9.82 2.38
CA ALA A 181 9.08 -9.72 3.23
C ALA A 181 8.71 -11.05 3.91
N SER A 182 9.33 -12.18 3.53
CA SER A 182 9.07 -13.46 4.19
C SER A 182 9.54 -13.44 5.63
N ARG A 183 8.79 -14.12 6.48
CA ARG A 183 9.10 -14.23 7.91
C ARG A 183 10.40 -14.99 8.09
N TYR A 184 11.21 -14.54 9.06
CA TYR A 184 12.56 -15.07 9.27
C TYR A 184 12.61 -16.60 9.38
N PHE A 185 11.64 -17.22 10.05
CA PHE A 185 11.60 -18.67 10.25
C PHE A 185 11.45 -19.46 8.93
N ILE A 186 10.95 -18.85 7.85
CA ILE A 186 10.91 -19.47 6.53
C ILE A 186 12.33 -19.57 5.95
N ALA A 187 13.08 -18.46 5.96
CA ALA A 187 14.46 -18.47 5.48
C ALA A 187 15.34 -19.39 6.33
N ASP A 188 15.20 -19.33 7.65
CA ASP A 188 15.91 -20.20 8.59
C ASP A 188 15.55 -21.68 8.40
N GLY A 189 14.26 -22.00 8.29
CA GLY A 189 13.80 -23.37 8.04
C GLY A 189 14.33 -23.96 6.74
N ILE A 190 14.33 -23.18 5.65
CA ILE A 190 14.94 -23.59 4.37
C ILE A 190 16.45 -23.77 4.54
N GLN A 191 17.16 -22.88 5.24
CA GLN A 191 18.61 -22.98 5.43
C GLN A 191 19.00 -24.21 6.26
N GLN A 192 18.22 -24.54 7.29
CA GLN A 192 18.43 -25.74 8.10
C GLN A 192 18.20 -27.03 7.31
N ALA A 193 17.17 -27.06 6.45
CA ALA A 193 16.90 -28.19 5.57
C ALA A 193 17.95 -28.31 4.45
N ALA A 194 18.44 -27.19 3.92
CA ALA A 194 19.34 -27.09 2.78
C ALA A 194 20.79 -26.82 3.19
N GLN A 195 21.39 -27.69 4.01
CA GLN A 195 22.77 -27.50 4.52
C GLN A 195 23.83 -27.35 3.43
N HIS A 196 23.54 -27.81 2.22
CA HIS A 196 24.39 -27.72 1.03
C HIS A 196 24.05 -26.52 0.13
N ALA A 197 23.10 -25.64 0.49
CA ALA A 197 22.71 -24.48 -0.30
C ALA A 197 22.99 -23.18 0.47
N PHE A 198 23.08 -22.07 -0.27
CA PHE A 198 23.06 -20.73 0.31
C PHE A 198 21.65 -20.17 0.28
N VAL A 199 21.05 -19.94 1.43
CA VAL A 199 19.78 -19.22 1.53
C VAL A 199 20.06 -17.74 1.76
N LYS A 200 19.60 -16.89 0.86
CA LYS A 200 19.84 -15.44 0.89
C LYS A 200 18.54 -14.69 0.71
N ILE A 201 18.45 -13.52 1.32
CA ILE A 201 17.40 -12.56 0.97
C ILE A 201 17.58 -12.11 -0.49
N SER A 202 16.47 -11.86 -1.17
CA SER A 202 16.37 -11.36 -2.54
C SER A 202 17.47 -10.37 -2.94
N SER A 203 18.04 -10.59 -4.11
CA SER A 203 19.06 -9.71 -4.69
C SER A 203 18.48 -8.37 -5.17
N ALA A 204 19.35 -7.38 -5.37
CA ALA A 204 18.95 -6.10 -5.94
C ALA A 204 18.38 -6.25 -7.36
N GLN A 205 18.85 -7.23 -8.13
CA GLN A 205 18.37 -7.53 -9.48
C GLN A 205 16.92 -8.03 -9.47
N VAL A 206 16.54 -8.82 -8.46
CA VAL A 206 15.14 -9.27 -8.28
C VAL A 206 14.26 -8.09 -7.88
N ARG A 207 14.67 -7.27 -6.91
CA ARG A 207 13.94 -6.04 -6.53
C ARG A 207 13.72 -5.12 -7.73
N ALA A 208 14.75 -4.94 -8.56
CA ALA A 208 14.71 -4.07 -9.74
C ALA A 208 13.63 -4.44 -10.78
N LEU A 209 13.03 -5.64 -10.69
CA LEU A 209 11.88 -6.03 -11.52
C LEU A 209 10.61 -5.26 -11.12
N ARG A 210 10.36 -5.08 -9.82
CA ARG A 210 9.23 -4.29 -9.30
C ARG A 210 9.52 -2.80 -9.24
N GLU A 211 10.76 -2.43 -9.01
CA GLU A 211 11.14 -1.01 -8.93
C GLU A 211 10.85 -0.27 -10.24
N ARG A 212 10.81 -0.96 -11.38
CA ARG A 212 10.61 -0.38 -12.72
C ARG A 212 9.25 -0.79 -13.29
N LYS A 213 8.30 0.14 -13.25
CA LYS A 213 6.90 -0.10 -13.58
C LYS A 213 6.71 -0.23 -15.08
N SER A 214 5.90 -1.21 -15.48
CA SER A 214 5.41 -1.37 -16.84
C SER A 214 4.39 -0.27 -17.20
N PRO A 215 4.06 -0.07 -18.49
CA PRO A 215 2.99 0.83 -18.90
C PRO A 215 1.62 0.51 -18.26
N ALA A 216 1.31 -0.76 -18.03
CA ALA A 216 0.05 -1.17 -17.40
C ALA A 216 0.06 -0.84 -15.91
N GLU A 217 1.17 -1.08 -15.21
CA GLU A 217 1.33 -0.70 -13.81
C GLU A 217 1.18 0.81 -13.63
N LEU A 218 1.83 1.60 -14.48
CA LEU A 218 1.72 3.06 -14.48
C LEU A 218 0.31 3.54 -14.80
N ALA A 219 -0.46 2.83 -15.65
CA ALA A 219 -1.85 3.19 -15.92
C ALA A 219 -2.73 3.00 -14.68
N ILE A 220 -2.55 1.89 -13.96
CA ILE A 220 -3.27 1.60 -12.71
C ILE A 220 -2.91 2.64 -11.63
N MET A 221 -1.61 2.85 -11.39
CA MET A 221 -1.15 3.81 -10.40
C MET A 221 -1.59 5.23 -10.74
N ARG A 222 -1.54 5.62 -12.02
CA ARG A 222 -2.06 6.91 -12.48
C ARG A 222 -3.52 7.07 -12.10
N CYS A 223 -4.35 6.08 -12.43
CA CYS A 223 -5.77 6.18 -12.12
C CYS A 223 -6.04 6.27 -10.62
N ALA A 224 -5.36 5.44 -9.81
CA ALA A 224 -5.50 5.47 -8.35
C ALA A 224 -5.14 6.83 -7.76
N ASN A 225 -4.02 7.44 -8.21
CA ASN A 225 -3.60 8.76 -7.73
C ASN A 225 -4.51 9.89 -8.22
N GLU A 226 -4.96 9.83 -9.47
CA GLU A 226 -5.89 10.82 -10.03
C GLU A 226 -7.22 10.82 -9.26
N VAL A 227 -7.81 9.64 -9.03
CA VAL A 227 -9.11 9.56 -8.34
C VAL A 227 -9.00 9.91 -6.85
N THR A 228 -7.86 9.62 -6.21
CA THR A 228 -7.57 10.09 -4.84
C THR A 228 -7.54 11.62 -4.77
N LEU A 229 -6.89 12.28 -5.72
CA LEU A 229 -6.86 13.75 -5.79
C LEU A 229 -8.24 14.34 -6.10
N LEU A 230 -9.01 13.71 -6.99
CA LEU A 230 -10.40 14.14 -7.29
C LEU A 230 -11.30 14.00 -6.06
N ALA A 231 -11.24 12.87 -5.35
CA ALA A 231 -11.98 12.65 -4.11
C ALA A 231 -11.67 13.74 -3.07
N LEU A 232 -10.40 14.07 -2.87
CA LEU A 232 -10.01 15.14 -1.95
C LEU A 232 -10.56 16.51 -2.36
N ARG A 233 -10.52 16.85 -3.65
CA ARG A 233 -11.08 18.13 -4.13
C ARG A 233 -12.56 18.24 -3.84
N GLU A 234 -13.29 17.15 -4.07
CA GLU A 234 -14.71 17.05 -3.80
C GLU A 234 -15.02 17.18 -2.32
N VAL A 235 -14.25 16.50 -1.47
CA VAL A 235 -14.34 16.63 -0.02
C VAL A 235 -14.04 18.04 0.44
N ARG A 236 -13.01 18.70 -0.11
CA ARG A 236 -12.65 20.07 0.26
C ARG A 236 -13.82 21.04 0.09
N TYR A 237 -14.64 20.89 -0.95
CA TYR A 237 -15.82 21.75 -1.17
C TYR A 237 -16.93 21.54 -0.12
N ARG A 238 -16.93 20.40 0.56
CA ARG A 238 -17.92 20.01 1.58
C ARG A 238 -17.43 20.26 3.02
N LEU A 239 -16.13 20.50 3.18
CA LEU A 239 -15.56 20.92 4.47
C LEU A 239 -16.13 22.28 4.89
N LYS A 240 -16.23 22.47 6.20
CA LYS A 240 -16.66 23.71 6.85
C LYS A 240 -15.83 23.96 8.09
N LEU A 241 -15.66 25.23 8.47
CA LEU A 241 -15.10 25.55 9.79
C LEU A 241 -15.92 24.86 10.89
N GLY A 242 -15.24 24.32 11.90
CA GLY A 242 -15.84 23.56 12.99
C GLY A 242 -15.98 22.06 12.74
N ILE A 243 -15.76 21.55 11.51
CA ILE A 243 -15.71 20.10 11.24
C ILE A 243 -14.57 19.45 12.04
N ARG A 244 -14.78 18.23 12.53
CA ARG A 244 -13.77 17.45 13.23
C ARG A 244 -12.87 16.66 12.29
N GLU A 245 -11.64 16.35 12.75
CA GLU A 245 -10.70 15.48 12.02
C GLU A 245 -11.35 14.13 11.66
N SER A 246 -12.08 13.50 12.59
CA SER A 246 -12.77 12.24 12.35
C SER A 246 -13.90 12.33 11.31
N GLU A 247 -14.67 13.42 11.31
CA GLU A 247 -15.75 13.65 10.34
C GLU A 247 -15.17 13.84 8.93
N ALA A 248 -14.12 14.66 8.81
CA ALA A 248 -13.42 14.86 7.54
C ALA A 248 -12.74 13.57 7.05
N LYS A 249 -12.17 12.77 7.97
CA LYS A 249 -11.62 11.44 7.67
C LYS A 249 -12.68 10.48 7.17
N GLY A 250 -13.85 10.43 7.80
CA GLY A 250 -14.97 9.59 7.35
C GLY A 250 -15.43 9.97 5.94
N MET A 251 -15.53 11.27 5.66
CA MET A 251 -15.96 11.78 4.34
C MET A 251 -14.97 11.41 3.24
N ILE A 252 -13.66 11.58 3.46
CA ILE A 252 -12.66 11.24 2.43
C ILE A 252 -12.53 9.73 2.20
N LEU A 253 -12.66 8.91 3.24
CA LEU A 253 -12.69 7.46 3.08
C LEU A 253 -13.92 7.03 2.27
N ALA A 254 -15.09 7.62 2.51
CA ALA A 254 -16.29 7.33 1.72
C ALA A 254 -16.10 7.73 0.24
N ALA A 255 -15.54 8.90 -0.04
CA ALA A 255 -15.27 9.34 -1.41
C ALA A 255 -14.26 8.43 -2.14
N MET A 256 -13.21 7.96 -1.46
CA MET A 256 -12.23 7.02 -2.02
C MET A 256 -12.79 5.61 -2.23
N ASP A 257 -13.69 5.17 -1.35
CA ASP A 257 -14.42 3.90 -1.50
C ASP A 257 -15.36 3.94 -2.71
N GLU A 258 -16.16 5.01 -2.85
CA GLU A 258 -17.03 5.22 -4.01
C GLU A 258 -16.26 5.38 -5.32
N ALA A 259 -15.03 5.89 -5.27
CA ALA A 259 -14.09 5.91 -6.40
C ALA A 259 -13.59 4.50 -6.83
N GLY A 260 -13.88 3.45 -6.05
CA GLY A 260 -13.51 2.07 -6.33
C GLY A 260 -12.10 1.69 -5.83
N LEU A 261 -11.51 2.46 -4.92
CA LEU A 261 -10.24 2.10 -4.27
C LEU A 261 -10.47 1.13 -3.11
N ASN A 262 -9.45 0.33 -2.80
CA ASN A 262 -9.43 -0.63 -1.70
C ASN A 262 -8.29 -0.31 -0.71
N ASP A 263 -8.19 -1.05 0.40
CA ASP A 263 -7.12 -0.90 1.39
C ASP A 263 -6.87 0.56 1.83
N LEU A 264 -7.96 1.28 2.08
CA LEU A 264 -7.93 2.73 2.30
C LEU A 264 -7.25 3.12 3.61
N SER A 265 -6.43 4.16 3.55
CA SER A 265 -5.87 4.85 4.71
C SER A 265 -6.00 6.36 4.53
N ALA A 266 -6.39 7.04 5.61
CA ALA A 266 -6.47 8.49 5.64
C ALA A 266 -5.95 9.01 6.98
N LEU A 267 -4.95 9.88 6.90
CA LEU A 267 -4.47 10.70 7.98
C LEU A 267 -5.00 12.13 7.77
N VAL A 268 -5.82 12.60 8.71
CA VAL A 268 -6.42 13.94 8.66
C VAL A 268 -6.03 14.69 9.93
N LEU A 269 -5.26 15.77 9.78
CA LEU A 269 -4.72 16.54 10.90
C LEU A 269 -4.92 18.04 10.67
N PHE A 270 -5.41 18.75 11.68
CA PHE A 270 -5.68 20.19 11.59
C PHE A 270 -4.68 21.03 12.40
N GLY A 271 -4.20 22.13 11.82
CA GLY A 271 -3.28 23.09 12.45
C GLY A 271 -2.11 22.42 13.16
N LYS A 272 -1.93 22.69 14.45
CA LYS A 272 -0.84 22.13 15.27
C LYS A 272 -0.77 20.60 15.31
N ASN A 273 -1.86 19.87 15.06
CA ASN A 273 -1.81 18.42 15.01
C ASN A 273 -0.98 17.94 13.81
N ALA A 274 -1.02 18.68 12.70
CA ALA A 274 -0.25 18.37 11.49
C ALA A 274 1.26 18.56 11.68
N ALA A 275 1.70 19.25 12.75
CA ALA A 275 3.11 19.41 13.09
C ALA A 275 3.78 18.11 13.54
N LEU A 276 3.02 17.02 13.69
CA LEU A 276 3.54 15.67 13.92
C LEU A 276 3.31 14.84 12.65
N PRO A 277 4.35 14.45 11.89
CA PRO A 277 4.21 13.85 10.54
C PRO A 277 3.38 12.55 10.50
N HIS A 278 3.34 11.82 11.61
CA HIS A 278 2.51 10.63 11.84
C HIS A 278 1.67 10.76 13.11
N GLY A 279 1.26 11.98 13.48
CA GLY A 279 0.46 12.23 14.67
C GLY A 279 -0.89 11.51 14.60
N SER A 280 -1.40 11.04 15.74
CA SER A 280 -2.72 10.39 15.82
C SER A 280 -3.90 11.37 15.74
N GLY A 281 -3.63 12.69 15.77
CA GLY A 281 -4.63 13.72 16.02
C GLY A 281 -5.20 13.65 17.43
N ASN A 282 -6.14 14.54 17.73
CA ASN A 282 -6.93 14.54 18.96
C ASN A 282 -8.40 14.86 18.70
N ASP A 283 -8.85 14.62 17.46
CA ASP A 283 -10.20 14.89 16.97
C ASP A 283 -10.63 16.36 17.13
N ARG A 284 -9.67 17.28 16.94
CA ARG A 284 -9.97 18.71 17.05
C ARG A 284 -10.84 19.18 15.89
N GLN A 285 -11.48 20.32 16.11
CA GLN A 285 -12.22 21.04 15.08
C GLN A 285 -11.29 21.90 14.22
N LEU A 286 -11.63 22.04 12.95
CA LEU A 286 -10.97 22.94 12.01
C LEU A 286 -11.32 24.40 12.32
N GLY A 287 -10.34 25.17 12.79
CA GLY A 287 -10.48 26.60 13.06
C GLY A 287 -10.18 27.48 11.85
N LYS A 288 -10.57 28.75 11.95
CA LYS A 288 -10.40 29.74 10.85
C LYS A 288 -8.94 29.99 10.45
N GLU A 289 -7.98 29.73 11.34
CA GLU A 289 -6.54 29.98 11.13
C GLU A 289 -5.76 28.67 10.88
N ASP A 290 -6.45 27.54 10.88
CA ASP A 290 -5.85 26.23 10.68
C ASP A 290 -5.71 25.90 9.19
N LEU A 291 -4.62 25.22 8.85
CA LEU A 291 -4.52 24.41 7.64
C LEU A 291 -5.00 22.98 7.96
N ALA A 292 -5.57 22.30 6.96
CA ALA A 292 -6.01 20.91 7.06
C ALA A 292 -5.11 20.02 6.19
N LEU A 293 -4.33 19.15 6.83
CA LEU A 293 -3.52 18.14 6.16
C LEU A 293 -4.35 16.87 5.96
N PHE A 294 -4.38 16.39 4.72
CA PHE A 294 -4.95 15.12 4.30
C PHE A 294 -3.83 14.33 3.63
N ASP A 295 -3.48 13.19 4.19
CA ASP A 295 -2.54 12.22 3.62
C ASP A 295 -3.33 10.92 3.36
N LEU A 296 -3.41 10.54 2.10
CA LEU A 296 -4.43 9.65 1.56
C LEU A 296 -3.79 8.54 0.73
N MET A 297 -4.06 7.30 1.12
CA MET A 297 -3.63 6.11 0.41
C MET A 297 -4.81 5.20 0.10
N GLY A 298 -4.73 4.52 -1.03
CA GLY A 298 -5.68 3.49 -1.43
C GLY A 298 -5.15 2.70 -2.62
N THR A 299 -5.69 1.52 -2.87
CA THR A 299 -5.22 0.61 -3.92
C THR A 299 -6.24 0.41 -5.03
N LEU A 300 -5.76 0.40 -6.28
CA LEU A 300 -6.49 -0.11 -7.43
C LEU A 300 -5.73 -1.32 -7.97
N HIS A 301 -6.39 -2.46 -8.12
CA HIS A 301 -5.77 -3.72 -8.58
C HIS A 301 -4.46 -4.09 -7.84
N GLY A 302 -4.35 -3.70 -6.57
CA GLY A 302 -3.18 -3.93 -5.71
C GLY A 302 -2.05 -2.90 -5.81
N TYR A 303 -2.19 -1.84 -6.62
CA TYR A 303 -1.21 -0.75 -6.75
C TYR A 303 -1.67 0.48 -5.97
N TYR A 304 -0.76 1.06 -5.19
CA TYR A 304 -1.03 2.19 -4.30
C TYR A 304 -1.09 3.53 -5.04
N SER A 305 -2.04 4.33 -4.60
CA SER A 305 -2.00 5.78 -4.62
C SER A 305 -1.44 6.31 -3.31
N ASP A 306 -0.84 7.50 -3.37
CA ASP A 306 -0.35 8.22 -2.20
C ASP A 306 -0.31 9.72 -2.50
N VAL A 307 -1.23 10.46 -1.87
CA VAL A 307 -1.46 11.88 -2.13
C VAL A 307 -1.68 12.62 -0.81
N THR A 308 -0.72 13.48 -0.48
CA THR A 308 -0.85 14.44 0.61
C THR A 308 -1.18 15.83 0.06
N ARG A 309 -2.18 16.49 0.65
CA ARG A 309 -2.44 17.93 0.51
C ARG A 309 -2.61 18.58 1.86
N THR A 310 -2.10 19.80 1.97
CA THR A 310 -2.39 20.69 3.09
C THR A 310 -3.21 21.86 2.57
N VAL A 311 -4.48 21.96 2.97
CA VAL A 311 -5.47 22.86 2.36
C VAL A 311 -6.03 23.89 3.34
N ALA A 312 -6.54 24.98 2.78
CA ALA A 312 -7.33 26.01 3.45
C ALA A 312 -8.72 26.09 2.81
N LEU A 313 -9.73 26.47 3.61
CA LEU A 313 -11.07 26.79 3.10
C LEU A 313 -11.11 28.22 2.56
N PRO A 314 -12.04 28.55 1.64
CA PRO A 314 -12.17 29.90 1.09
C PRO A 314 -12.27 31.00 2.18
N GLU A 315 -12.94 30.71 3.28
CA GLU A 315 -13.14 31.61 4.43
C GLU A 315 -12.00 31.57 5.48
N SER A 316 -10.99 30.72 5.31
CA SER A 316 -9.84 30.63 6.21
C SER A 316 -8.99 31.89 6.18
N ARG A 317 -8.49 32.31 7.35
CA ARG A 317 -7.55 33.41 7.58
C ARG A 317 -6.22 32.85 8.04
N ILE A 318 -5.48 32.24 7.11
CA ILE A 318 -4.23 31.57 7.42
C ILE A 318 -3.15 32.60 7.81
N PRO A 319 -2.45 32.43 8.96
CA PRO A 319 -1.35 33.30 9.35
C PRO A 319 -0.26 33.38 8.28
N SER A 320 0.32 34.57 8.08
CA SER A 320 1.34 34.79 7.03
C SER A 320 2.53 33.83 7.13
N LYS A 321 2.95 33.49 8.36
CA LYS A 321 4.02 32.50 8.60
C LYS A 321 3.64 31.09 8.15
N HIS A 322 2.39 30.66 8.35
CA HIS A 322 1.92 29.35 7.87
C HIS A 322 1.84 29.32 6.34
N LEU A 323 1.46 30.43 5.70
CA LEU A 323 1.50 30.55 4.23
C LEU A 323 2.93 30.49 3.70
N GLU A 324 3.88 31.15 4.38
CA GLU A 324 5.30 31.08 4.02
C GLU A 324 5.84 29.65 4.08
N VAL A 325 5.51 28.90 5.14
CA VAL A 325 5.83 27.47 5.26
C VAL A 325 5.23 26.70 4.09
N TRP A 326 3.95 26.92 3.78
CA TRP A 326 3.25 26.23 2.70
C TRP A 326 3.91 26.44 1.34
N TYR A 327 4.19 27.70 0.97
CA TYR A 327 4.85 28.01 -0.30
C TYR A 327 6.31 27.56 -0.34
N THR A 328 6.98 27.44 0.81
CA THR A 328 8.33 26.86 0.90
C THR A 328 8.30 25.36 0.57
N VAL A 329 7.35 24.62 1.14
CA VAL A 329 7.16 23.19 0.84
C VAL A 329 6.84 22.98 -0.64
N GLN A 330 5.93 23.78 -1.21
CA GLN A 330 5.61 23.72 -2.64
C GLN A 330 6.85 23.92 -3.53
N LYS A 331 7.66 24.93 -3.23
CA LYS A 331 8.90 25.20 -3.98
C LYS A 331 9.90 24.05 -3.84
N ALA A 332 9.99 23.43 -2.66
CA ALA A 332 10.86 22.29 -2.41
C ALA A 332 10.42 21.07 -3.24
N GLN A 333 9.11 20.77 -3.27
CA GLN A 333 8.54 19.68 -4.05
C GLN A 333 8.81 19.88 -5.56
N ALA A 334 8.60 21.09 -6.06
CA ALA A 334 8.84 21.43 -7.46
C ALA A 334 10.33 21.35 -7.83
N ALA A 335 11.22 21.80 -6.95
CA ALA A 335 12.67 21.72 -7.15
C ALA A 335 13.16 20.26 -7.23
N ALA A 336 12.68 19.41 -6.31
CA ALA A 336 12.96 17.98 -6.34
C ALA A 336 12.46 17.31 -7.62
N ALA A 337 11.19 17.53 -8.01
CA ALA A 337 10.61 16.94 -9.21
C ALA A 337 11.37 17.35 -10.48
N LYS A 338 11.76 18.63 -10.59
CA LYS A 338 12.54 19.13 -11.74
C LYS A 338 13.91 18.46 -11.85
N TYR A 339 14.52 18.12 -10.72
CA TYR A 339 15.85 17.50 -10.68
C TYR A 339 15.81 15.97 -10.80
N ALA A 340 14.66 15.35 -10.53
CA ALA A 340 14.46 13.91 -10.64
C ALA A 340 14.45 13.47 -12.11
N GLN A 341 15.62 13.03 -12.59
CA GLN A 341 15.83 12.54 -13.94
C GLN A 341 16.56 11.19 -13.93
N GLU A 342 16.45 10.46 -15.03
CA GLU A 342 17.21 9.22 -15.22
C GLU A 342 18.73 9.48 -15.06
N GLY A 343 19.40 8.60 -14.32
CA GLY A 343 20.82 8.71 -14.03
C GLY A 343 21.17 9.63 -12.86
N VAL A 344 20.23 10.36 -12.30
CA VAL A 344 20.44 11.15 -11.07
C VAL A 344 20.42 10.23 -9.85
N LYS A 345 21.29 10.49 -8.86
CA LYS A 345 21.26 9.75 -7.60
C LYS A 345 20.08 10.19 -6.74
N ALA A 346 19.43 9.22 -6.09
CA ALA A 346 18.29 9.48 -5.20
C ALA A 346 18.60 10.49 -4.08
N ARG A 347 19.81 10.44 -3.50
CA ARG A 347 20.25 11.44 -2.51
C ARG A 347 20.33 12.87 -3.04
N ASP A 348 20.66 13.04 -4.32
CA ASP A 348 20.84 14.37 -4.91
C ASP A 348 19.48 15.02 -5.18
N VAL A 349 18.42 14.21 -5.41
CA VAL A 349 17.03 14.67 -5.46
C VAL A 349 16.54 15.12 -4.08
N ASP A 350 16.77 14.31 -3.03
CA ASP A 350 16.46 14.68 -1.63
C ASP A 350 17.14 16.01 -1.23
N ALA A 351 18.41 16.16 -1.62
CA ALA A 351 19.18 17.36 -1.33
C ALA A 351 18.58 18.64 -1.93
N GLN A 352 17.86 18.57 -3.07
CA GLN A 352 17.22 19.76 -3.66
C GLN A 352 16.13 20.33 -2.76
N ALA A 353 15.22 19.47 -2.28
CA ALA A 353 14.16 19.90 -1.39
C ALA A 353 14.74 20.40 -0.05
N ARG A 354 15.68 19.65 0.52
CA ARG A 354 16.28 19.95 1.82
C ARG A 354 17.08 21.26 1.81
N SER A 355 17.91 21.47 0.79
CA SER A 355 18.70 22.71 0.66
C SER A 355 17.82 23.94 0.46
N LEU A 356 16.69 23.78 -0.25
CA LEU A 356 15.73 24.86 -0.42
C LEU A 356 15.05 25.18 0.92
N ILE A 357 14.54 24.18 1.63
CA ILE A 357 13.91 24.34 2.95
C ILE A 357 14.87 25.03 3.94
N ASP A 358 16.13 24.61 3.98
CA ASP A 358 17.16 25.23 4.82
C ASP A 358 17.39 26.70 4.46
N LYS A 359 17.45 27.04 3.16
CA LYS A 359 17.64 28.41 2.67
C LYS A 359 16.50 29.36 3.07
N TYR A 360 15.28 28.85 3.20
CA TYR A 360 14.13 29.62 3.67
C TYR A 360 14.04 29.69 5.20
N GLY A 361 15.04 29.20 5.94
CA GLY A 361 15.14 29.36 7.39
C GLY A 361 14.50 28.23 8.20
N TYR A 362 14.08 27.13 7.57
CA TYR A 362 13.39 26.02 8.23
C TYR A 362 14.30 24.79 8.41
N ARG A 363 15.61 25.02 8.56
CA ARG A 363 16.57 23.94 8.80
C ARG A 363 16.18 23.13 10.03
N GLY A 364 16.20 21.80 9.89
CA GLY A 364 15.83 20.87 10.96
C GLY A 364 14.33 20.60 11.08
N HIS A 365 13.47 21.31 10.35
CA HIS A 365 12.01 21.07 10.36
C HIS A 365 11.54 20.09 9.28
N PHE A 366 12.40 19.74 8.32
CA PHE A 366 12.15 18.63 7.38
C PHE A 366 12.83 17.36 7.91
N THR A 367 12.08 16.58 8.67
CA THR A 367 12.59 15.56 9.61
C THR A 367 12.70 14.15 9.04
N HIS A 368 12.20 13.91 7.83
CA HIS A 368 12.25 12.61 7.16
C HIS A 368 12.87 12.70 5.75
N ARG A 369 12.88 11.57 5.04
CA ARG A 369 13.30 11.45 3.63
C ARG A 369 12.36 12.25 2.71
N LEU A 370 12.83 12.62 1.52
CA LEU A 370 11.99 13.24 0.48
C LEU A 370 10.88 12.35 -0.05
N GLY A 371 11.13 11.06 -0.13
CA GLY A 371 10.12 10.13 -0.61
C GLY A 371 10.61 8.68 -0.63
N HIS A 372 9.69 7.79 -0.95
CA HIS A 372 9.90 6.36 -1.06
C HIS A 372 9.48 5.88 -2.44
N GLY A 373 9.98 4.72 -2.85
CA GLY A 373 9.43 4.01 -3.98
C GLY A 373 7.99 3.61 -3.67
N ILE A 374 7.17 3.55 -4.70
CA ILE A 374 5.75 3.21 -4.57
C ILE A 374 5.34 2.31 -5.72
N GLY A 375 4.44 1.36 -5.44
CA GLY A 375 3.94 0.38 -6.40
C GLY A 375 2.90 -0.52 -5.76
N ILE A 376 3.19 -1.82 -5.66
CA ILE A 376 2.32 -2.77 -4.95
C ILE A 376 2.41 -2.58 -3.43
N GLN A 377 3.50 -1.99 -2.94
CA GLN A 377 3.57 -1.49 -1.57
C GLN A 377 3.51 0.02 -1.59
N GLY A 378 2.87 0.61 -0.57
CA GLY A 378 2.91 2.05 -0.34
C GLY A 378 4.36 2.54 -0.22
N HIS A 379 5.17 1.82 0.58
CA HIS A 379 6.62 2.03 0.66
C HIS A 379 7.38 0.82 0.10
N GLU A 380 8.10 1.02 -1.00
CA GLU A 380 9.06 0.06 -1.57
C GLU A 380 10.36 0.77 -1.97
N SER A 381 11.38 0.00 -2.36
CA SER A 381 12.60 0.56 -2.93
C SER A 381 12.35 1.14 -4.33
N PRO A 382 13.25 2.04 -4.81
CA PRO A 382 14.29 2.73 -4.06
C PRO A 382 13.76 3.94 -3.28
N TYR A 383 14.55 4.49 -2.35
CA TYR A 383 14.15 5.64 -1.53
C TYR A 383 14.89 6.92 -1.91
N LEU A 384 14.17 8.05 -1.96
CA LEU A 384 14.73 9.40 -2.13
C LEU A 384 15.20 9.92 -0.76
N VAL A 385 16.41 9.54 -0.36
CA VAL A 385 16.99 9.85 0.96
C VAL A 385 18.47 10.20 0.84
N GLY A 386 18.96 11.11 1.69
CA GLY A 386 20.31 11.67 1.62
C GLY A 386 21.49 10.66 1.67
N GLY A 387 21.26 9.41 2.08
CA GLY A 387 22.27 8.34 2.05
C GLY A 387 22.24 7.43 0.82
N SER A 388 21.31 7.64 -0.12
CA SER A 388 21.07 6.70 -1.24
C SER A 388 21.87 7.05 -2.49
N ASP A 389 22.82 6.19 -2.86
CA ASP A 389 23.58 6.26 -4.12
C ASP A 389 22.85 5.59 -5.31
N VAL A 390 21.61 5.11 -5.13
CA VAL A 390 20.82 4.51 -6.21
C VAL A 390 20.55 5.53 -7.30
N LEU A 391 20.84 5.16 -8.55
CA LEU A 391 20.52 5.96 -9.72
C LEU A 391 19.07 5.74 -10.11
N LEU A 392 18.33 6.83 -10.32
CA LEU A 392 17.00 6.80 -10.90
C LEU A 392 17.06 6.17 -12.30
N LYS A 393 16.12 5.28 -12.59
CA LYS A 393 15.96 4.59 -13.87
C LYS A 393 14.56 4.79 -14.41
N LYS A 394 14.42 4.71 -15.73
CA LYS A 394 13.11 4.64 -16.40
C LYS A 394 12.19 3.65 -15.69
N GLY A 395 10.95 4.07 -15.46
CA GLY A 395 9.91 3.29 -14.79
C GLY A 395 9.98 3.31 -13.27
N ASN A 396 11.04 3.86 -12.64
CA ASN A 396 10.98 4.08 -11.19
C ASN A 396 9.86 5.05 -10.85
N ALA A 397 9.09 4.72 -9.81
CA ALA A 397 8.01 5.54 -9.29
C ALA A 397 8.25 5.82 -7.81
N PHE A 398 8.04 7.07 -7.38
CA PHE A 398 8.30 7.54 -6.03
C PHE A 398 7.20 8.49 -5.55
N SER A 399 7.01 8.57 -4.24
CA SER A 399 6.46 9.78 -3.62
C SER A 399 7.45 10.95 -3.70
N ASN A 400 6.93 12.17 -3.70
CA ASN A 400 7.69 13.41 -3.58
C ASN A 400 6.98 14.30 -2.56
N GLU A 401 7.38 14.15 -1.29
CA GLU A 401 6.62 14.54 -0.11
C GLU A 401 7.42 15.40 0.88
N PRO A 402 8.12 16.47 0.45
CA PRO A 402 8.79 17.33 1.42
C PRO A 402 7.76 17.90 2.40
N GLY A 403 8.18 18.04 3.66
CA GLY A 403 7.34 18.57 4.73
C GLY A 403 8.13 19.49 5.66
N ILE A 404 7.44 20.47 6.24
CA ILE A 404 7.96 21.32 7.31
C ILE A 404 7.05 21.15 8.52
N TYR A 405 7.64 20.79 9.66
CA TYR A 405 6.95 20.51 10.91
C TYR A 405 7.46 21.42 12.02
N ILE A 406 6.65 22.39 12.42
CA ILE A 406 6.93 23.31 13.53
C ILE A 406 6.04 22.90 14.70
N GLU A 407 6.61 22.11 15.61
CA GLU A 407 5.88 21.51 16.73
C GLU A 407 5.09 22.56 17.53
N GLY A 408 3.82 22.23 17.83
CA GLY A 408 2.91 23.12 18.53
C GLY A 408 2.30 24.24 17.68
N GLU A 409 2.75 24.43 16.43
CA GLU A 409 2.32 25.53 15.56
C GLU A 409 1.66 25.04 14.27
N VAL A 410 2.43 24.48 13.33
CA VAL A 410 1.94 24.12 11.99
C VAL A 410 2.77 22.96 11.40
N GLY A 411 2.11 22.07 10.68
CA GLY A 411 2.76 21.16 9.75
C GLY A 411 2.18 21.30 8.37
N VAL A 412 3.06 21.31 7.36
CA VAL A 412 2.67 21.30 5.95
C VAL A 412 3.45 20.20 5.26
N ARG A 413 2.73 19.30 4.57
CA ARG A 413 3.27 18.33 3.62
C ARG A 413 2.48 18.44 2.33
N LEU A 414 3.18 18.38 1.20
CA LEU A 414 2.61 18.27 -0.13
C LEU A 414 3.26 17.08 -0.80
N GLU A 415 2.44 16.16 -1.30
CA GLU A 415 2.90 14.92 -1.88
C GLU A 415 2.19 14.62 -3.19
N ASP A 416 3.00 14.31 -4.19
CA ASP A 416 2.54 13.83 -5.46
C ASP A 416 3.49 12.74 -5.92
N CYS A 417 2.94 11.56 -6.17
CA CYS A 417 3.72 10.48 -6.76
C CYS A 417 4.09 10.81 -8.21
N PHE A 418 5.33 10.50 -8.59
CA PHE A 418 5.83 10.63 -9.95
C PHE A 418 6.52 9.36 -10.41
N TYR A 419 6.70 9.22 -11.73
CA TYR A 419 7.56 8.20 -12.32
C TYR A 419 8.56 8.81 -13.30
N VAL A 420 9.69 8.13 -13.51
CA VAL A 420 10.67 8.48 -14.54
C VAL A 420 10.17 7.94 -15.89
N ASN A 421 9.80 8.84 -16.79
CA ASN A 421 9.21 8.50 -18.08
C ASN A 421 10.25 8.05 -19.12
N ASP A 422 9.77 7.71 -20.32
CA ASP A 422 10.59 7.26 -21.45
C ASP A 422 11.63 8.28 -21.94
N GLY A 423 11.39 9.56 -21.67
CA GLY A 423 12.34 10.65 -21.95
C GLY A 423 13.27 10.96 -20.78
N GLY A 424 13.28 10.13 -19.73
CA GLY A 424 14.15 10.29 -18.57
C GLY A 424 13.72 11.38 -17.57
N ASN A 425 12.51 11.93 -17.68
CA ASN A 425 12.03 13.01 -16.80
C ASN A 425 10.98 12.50 -15.79
N ALA A 426 10.93 13.11 -14.61
CA ALA A 426 9.81 12.92 -13.68
C ALA A 426 8.48 13.38 -14.29
N THR A 427 7.45 12.54 -14.17
CA THR A 427 6.08 12.83 -14.56
C THR A 427 5.15 12.47 -13.42
N PHE A 428 4.38 13.44 -12.93
CA PHE A 428 3.41 13.21 -11.86
C PHE A 428 2.29 12.27 -12.34
N LEU A 429 1.89 11.36 -11.46
CA LEU A 429 0.77 10.46 -11.68
C LEU A 429 -0.58 11.21 -11.66
N THR A 430 -0.63 12.40 -11.04
CA THR A 430 -1.81 13.29 -10.99
C THR A 430 -1.88 14.28 -12.15
N ALA A 431 -0.93 14.25 -13.10
CA ALA A 431 -0.76 15.31 -14.11
C ALA A 431 -1.99 15.56 -15.00
N ARG A 432 -2.81 14.53 -15.30
CA ARG A 432 -3.98 14.69 -16.18
C ARG A 432 -5.18 15.34 -15.51
N VAL A 433 -5.17 15.39 -14.17
CA VAL A 433 -6.19 16.05 -13.37
C VAL A 433 -5.62 17.27 -12.66
N GLY A 434 -4.58 17.91 -13.21
CA GLY A 434 -4.06 19.20 -12.73
C GLY A 434 -2.79 19.11 -11.86
N GLY A 435 -2.39 17.92 -11.41
CA GLY A 435 -1.07 17.72 -10.80
C GLY A 435 -0.89 18.31 -9.39
N PRO A 436 0.34 18.75 -9.05
CA PRO A 436 0.67 19.29 -7.74
C PRO A 436 -0.12 20.55 -7.37
N SER A 437 -0.29 20.77 -6.07
CA SER A 437 -1.05 21.92 -5.56
C SER A 437 -0.39 23.26 -5.88
N VAL A 438 -1.20 24.23 -6.31
CA VAL A 438 -0.73 25.58 -6.69
C VAL A 438 -0.90 26.61 -5.57
N SER A 439 -1.83 26.37 -4.63
CA SER A 439 -2.04 27.19 -3.42
C SER A 439 -2.78 26.37 -2.36
N PRO A 440 -2.79 26.77 -1.07
CA PRO A 440 -3.56 26.03 -0.06
C PRO A 440 -5.07 26.03 -0.35
N TRP A 441 -5.57 26.96 -1.17
CA TRP A 441 -6.98 27.01 -1.59
C TRP A 441 -7.26 26.22 -2.87
N ILE A 442 -6.25 25.71 -3.55
CA ILE A 442 -6.36 25.00 -4.83
C ILE A 442 -5.48 23.75 -4.74
N PRO A 443 -5.96 22.68 -4.07
CA PRO A 443 -5.25 21.41 -3.95
C PRO A 443 -5.05 20.71 -5.29
#